data_AF-A0A060BQ14-F1
#
_entry.id   AF-A0A060BQ14-F1
#
_cell.length_a   1.000
_cell.length_b   1.000
_cell.length_c   1.000
_cell.angle_alpha   90.00
_cell.angle_beta   90.00
_cell.angle_gamma   90.00
#
_symmetry.space_group_name_H-M   'P 1'
#
loop_
_entity.id
_entity.type
_entity.pdbx_description
1 polymer ?
#
loop_
_entity_poly.entity_id
_entity_poly.type
_entity_poly.pdbx_seq_one_letter_code
_entity_poly.pdbx_strand_id
1 'polypeptide(L)' 'MVDSDWGEKLLDIRSAHKRKRLARIVGRWMRGCADDGFDGVELDNLDSFLRSKGLVKRRHARAFAR' A
#
# COMPACT_ATOMS: atom_id res chain seq x y z
N MET A 1 -2.34 5.09 12.71
CA MET A 1 -2.90 4.09 13.63
C MET A 1 -2.09 2.82 13.50
N VAL A 2 -2.24 1.92 14.47
CA VAL A 2 -1.66 0.58 14.40
C VAL A 2 -2.80 -0.39 14.08
N ASP A 3 -2.55 -1.31 13.14
CA ASP A 3 -3.39 -2.46 12.88
C ASP A 3 -3.33 -3.37 14.12
N SER A 4 -4.48 -3.62 14.75
CA SER A 4 -4.54 -4.42 15.99
C SER A 4 -4.18 -5.87 15.78
N ASP A 5 -4.39 -6.39 14.57
CA ASP A 5 -4.28 -7.81 14.29
C ASP A 5 -2.81 -8.16 14.00
N TRP A 6 -2.06 -7.20 13.45
CA TRP A 6 -0.67 -7.39 13.01
C TRP A 6 0.35 -6.54 13.76
N GLY A 7 -0.07 -5.55 14.57
CA GLY A 7 0.84 -4.64 15.25
C GLY A 7 1.55 -3.64 14.32
N GLU A 8 1.13 -3.54 13.06
CA GLU A 8 1.79 -2.75 12.02
C GLU A 8 1.22 -1.33 11.89
N LYS A 9 2.05 -0.38 11.45
CA LYS A 9 1.60 0.99 11.20
C LYS A 9 0.93 1.10 9.84
N LEU A 10 -0.34 1.50 9.83
CA LEU A 10 -1.07 1.78 8.60
C LEU A 10 -0.59 3.06 7.91
N LEU A 11 -0.26 2.94 6.63
CA LEU A 11 0.13 4.05 5.77
C LEU A 11 -1.09 4.85 5.29
N ASP A 12 -0.99 6.17 5.34
CA ASP A 12 -2.09 7.05 4.93
C ASP A 12 -2.13 7.24 3.41
N ILE A 13 -3.06 6.54 2.76
CA ILE A 13 -3.32 6.59 1.30
C ILE A 13 -4.52 7.47 0.91
N ARG A 14 -5.07 8.28 1.84
CA ARG A 14 -6.33 9.02 1.63
C ARG A 14 -6.21 10.12 0.58
N SER A 15 -5.03 10.74 0.44
CA SER A 15 -4.79 11.81 -0.55
C SER A 15 -3.94 11.34 -1.73
N ALA A 16 -4.17 11.96 -2.90
CA ALA A 16 -3.40 11.66 -4.11
C ALA A 16 -1.90 11.94 -3.93
N HIS A 17 -1.55 13.02 -3.22
CA HIS A 17 -0.16 13.37 -2.93
C HIS A 17 0.55 12.28 -2.12
N LYS A 18 -0.10 11.76 -1.07
CA LYS A 18 0.47 10.68 -0.24
C LYS A 18 0.61 9.38 -1.04
N ARG A 19 -0.39 9.01 -1.83
CA ARG A 19 -0.32 7.87 -2.76
C ARG A 19 0.86 7.99 -3.73
N LYS A 20 1.06 9.15 -4.36
CA LYS A 20 2.20 9.39 -5.27
C LYS A 20 3.57 9.28 -4.58
N ARG A 21 3.67 9.65 -3.30
CA ARG A 21 4.91 9.48 -2.51
C ARG A 21 5.17 8.02 -2.19
N LEU A 22 4.16 7.29 -1.73
CA LEU A 22 4.27 5.86 -1.40
C LEU A 22 4.53 5.00 -2.65
N ALA A 23 3.83 5.25 -3.75
CA ALA A 23 4.03 4.55 -5.02
C ALA A 23 5.45 4.69 -5.55
N ARG A 24 6.12 5.83 -5.32
CA ARG A 24 7.54 6.01 -5.68
C ARG A 24 8.49 5.15 -4.84
N ILE A 25 8.13 4.86 -3.59
CA ILE A 25 8.92 3.98 -2.72
C ILE A 25 8.70 2.53 -3.16
N VAL A 26 7.43 2.09 -3.20
CA VAL A 26 7.07 0.73 -3.60
C VAL A 26 7.59 0.42 -5.02
N GLY A 27 7.41 1.34 -5.97
CA GLY A 27 7.90 1.17 -7.34
C GLY A 27 9.43 1.06 -7.45
N ARG A 28 10.21 1.57 -6.50
CA ARG A 28 11.66 1.29 -6.46
C ARG A 28 11.94 -0.15 -6.04
N TRP A 29 11.22 -0.67 -5.06
CA TRP A 29 11.33 -2.07 -4.65
C TRP A 29 10.90 -3.01 -5.77
N MET A 30 9.79 -2.72 -6.46
CA MET A 30 9.33 -3.51 -7.61
C MET A 30 10.37 -3.57 -8.73
N ARG A 31 11.07 -2.46 -9.00
CA ARG A 31 12.18 -2.47 -9.98
C ARG A 31 13.34 -3.34 -9.52
N GLY A 32 13.69 -3.30 -8.23
CA GLY A 32 14.66 -4.22 -7.66
C GLY A 32 14.26 -5.69 -7.87
N CYS A 33 12.98 -6.05 -7.68
CA CYS A 33 12.51 -7.40 -7.98
C CYS A 33 12.69 -7.77 -9.46
N ALA A 34 12.44 -6.84 -10.38
CA ALA A 34 12.70 -7.09 -11.80
C ALA A 34 14.20 -7.26 -12.10
N ASP A 35 15.06 -6.45 -11.47
CA ASP A 35 16.52 -6.55 -11.60
C ASP A 35 17.03 -7.90 -11.04
N ASP A 36 16.38 -8.43 -10.01
CA ASP A 36 16.67 -9.74 -9.40
C ASP A 36 16.07 -10.93 -10.19
N GLY A 37 15.39 -10.68 -11.30
CA GLY A 37 14.88 -11.72 -12.21
C GLY A 37 13.49 -12.28 -11.87
N PHE A 38 12.70 -11.59 -11.02
CA PHE A 38 11.32 -12.00 -10.73
C PHE A 38 10.35 -11.52 -11.82
N ASP A 39 9.42 -12.39 -12.23
CA ASP A 39 8.40 -12.07 -13.24
C ASP A 39 7.27 -11.17 -12.73
N GLY A 40 7.17 -11.00 -11.41
CA GLY A 40 6.08 -10.25 -10.80
C GLY A 40 6.27 -10.01 -9.31
N VAL A 41 5.34 -9.23 -8.75
CA VAL A 41 5.30 -8.90 -7.32
C VAL A 41 3.88 -9.03 -6.81
N GLU A 42 3.75 -9.44 -5.55
CA GLU A 42 2.47 -9.45 -4.83
C GLU A 42 2.41 -8.23 -3.89
N LEU A 43 1.44 -7.35 -4.13
CA LEU A 43 1.26 -6.16 -3.31
C LEU A 43 0.34 -6.46 -2.14
N ASP A 44 0.94 -6.59 -0.97
CA ASP A 44 0.24 -6.90 0.28
C ASP A 44 -0.60 -5.72 0.81
N ASN A 45 -1.51 -6.01 1.74
CA ASN A 45 -2.24 -5.07 2.58
C ASN A 45 -3.18 -4.09 1.84
N LEU A 46 -3.55 -4.37 0.58
CA LEU A 46 -4.57 -3.60 -0.15
C LEU A 46 -5.96 -3.65 0.50
N ASP A 47 -6.19 -4.62 1.38
CA ASP A 47 -7.42 -4.83 2.16
C ASP A 47 -7.43 -4.09 3.51
N SER A 48 -6.34 -3.40 3.87
CA SER A 48 -6.16 -2.65 5.14
C SER A 48 -7.32 -1.71 5.52
N PHE A 49 -8.16 -1.33 4.56
CA PHE A 49 -9.39 -0.59 4.84
C PHE A 49 -10.34 -1.33 5.81
N LEU A 50 -10.33 -2.67 5.84
CA LEU A 50 -11.10 -3.50 6.76
C LEU A 50 -10.64 -3.34 8.22
N ARG A 51 -9.35 -3.10 8.44
CA ARG A 51 -8.73 -2.98 9.78
C ARG A 51 -8.39 -1.53 10.17
N SER A 52 -8.76 -0.56 9.33
CA SER A 52 -8.41 0.86 9.51
C SER A 52 -9.34 1.66 10.44
N LYS A 53 -10.30 1.01 11.14
CA LYS A 53 -11.33 1.69 11.94
C LYS A 53 -12.04 2.82 11.16
N GLY A 54 -12.27 2.60 9.87
CA GLY A 54 -12.93 3.55 8.95
C GLY A 54 -12.08 4.71 8.43
N LEU A 55 -10.80 4.81 8.81
CA LEU A 55 -9.90 5.87 8.34
C LEU A 55 -9.59 5.72 6.84
N VAL A 56 -9.27 4.51 6.41
CA VAL A 56 -9.06 4.16 5.00
C VAL A 56 -10.33 3.51 4.48
N LYS A 57 -10.78 3.90 3.28
CA LYS A 57 -11.97 3.34 2.63
C LYS A 57 -11.54 2.55 1.42
N ARG A 58 -12.35 1.57 0.98
CA ARG A 58 -12.11 0.75 -0.22
C ARG A 58 -11.73 1.59 -1.45
N ARG A 59 -12.36 2.76 -1.65
CA ARG A 59 -12.03 3.69 -2.74
C ARG A 59 -10.59 4.24 -2.69
N HIS A 60 -10.02 4.42 -1.50
CA HIS A 60 -8.65 4.91 -1.34
C HIS A 60 -7.66 3.81 -1.73
N ALA A 61 -7.91 2.57 -1.29
CA ALA A 61 -7.13 1.39 -1.69
C ALA A 61 -7.18 1.17 -3.22
N ARG A 62 -8.39 1.18 -3.82
CA ARG A 62 -8.54 1.11 -5.29
C ARG A 62 -7.88 2.26 -6.03
N ALA A 63 -7.80 3.46 -5.45
CA ALA A 63 -7.11 4.58 -6.06
C ALA A 63 -5.58 4.53 -5.88
N PHE A 64 -5.07 3.62 -5.04
CA PHE A 64 -3.64 3.40 -4.85
C PHE A 64 -3.12 2.24 -5.71
N ALA A 65 -3.91 1.18 -5.86
CA ALA A 65 -3.61 0.03 -6.70
C ALA A 65 -3.91 0.24 -8.19
N ARG A 66 -3.97 1.49 -8.65
CA ARG A 66 -4.24 1.86 -10.05
C ARG A 66 -2.97 2.25 -10.77
#